data_AF-A0A846A9U4-F1
#
_entry.id   AF-A0A846A9U4-F1
#
_cell.length_a   1.000
_cell.length_b   1.000
_cell.length_c   1.000
_cell.angle_alpha   90.00
_cell.angle_beta   90.00
_cell.angle_gamma   90.00
#
_symmetry.space_group_name_H-M   'P 1'
#
loop_
_entity.id
_entity.type
_entity.pdbx_description
1 polymer ?
#
loop_
_entity_poly.entity_id
_entity_poly.type
_entity_poly.pdbx_seq_one_letter_code
_entity_poly.pdbx_strand_id
1 'polypeptide(L)' 'MNQYSGIKQKSQRRLHNEDGKFAPDYSGEVKRLTTMRLTDTAWELLAEIALKNQITRTEVIEMFVRGEELY' A
#
# COMPACT_ATOMS: atom_id res chain seq x y z
N MET A 1 -11.77 22.31 23.17
CA MET A 1 -11.75 22.18 21.70
C MET A 1 -11.34 20.76 21.36
N ASN A 2 -12.27 19.94 20.87
CA ASN A 2 -12.07 18.53 20.50
C ASN A 2 -11.22 18.43 19.22
N GLN A 3 -9.99 17.90 19.31
CA GLN A 3 -9.10 17.71 18.15
C GLN A 3 -8.60 16.26 18.04
N TYR A 4 -9.52 15.29 17.96
CA TYR A 4 -9.19 13.94 17.46
C TYR A 4 -10.32 13.44 16.55
N SER A 5 -10.64 14.25 15.54
CA SER A 5 -11.48 13.86 14.41
C SER A 5 -10.58 13.30 13.31
N GLY A 6 -10.29 12.02 13.37
CA GLY A 6 -9.38 11.39 12.42
C GLY A 6 -9.40 9.88 12.44
N ILE A 7 -10.56 9.25 12.61
CA ILE A 7 -10.72 7.86 12.19
C ILE A 7 -10.74 7.90 10.66
N LYS A 8 -9.56 8.04 10.04
CA LYS A 8 -9.39 7.65 8.63
C LYS A 8 -9.88 6.21 8.57
N GLN A 9 -10.93 5.99 7.80
CA GLN A 9 -11.51 4.67 7.54
C GLN A 9 -10.34 3.74 7.23
N LYS A 10 -10.01 2.84 8.17
CA LYS A 10 -8.90 1.89 7.97
C LYS A 10 -9.23 1.17 6.67
N SER A 11 -8.27 1.15 5.72
CA SER A 11 -8.39 0.36 4.50
C SER A 11 -8.93 -1.02 4.85
N GLN A 12 -9.76 -1.57 3.96
CA GLN A 12 -10.44 -2.84 4.15
C GLN A 12 -9.48 -3.81 4.84
N ARG A 13 -9.78 -4.14 6.11
CA ARG A 13 -8.83 -4.87 6.98
C ARG A 13 -8.33 -6.07 6.20
N ARG A 14 -6.99 -6.20 6.06
CA ARG A 14 -6.34 -7.32 5.36
C ARG A 14 -7.09 -8.61 5.69
N LEU A 15 -7.57 -9.29 4.65
CA LEU A 15 -8.33 -10.52 4.84
C LEU A 15 -7.48 -11.48 5.67
N HIS A 16 -8.10 -12.09 6.67
CA HIS A 16 -7.44 -13.13 7.43
C HIS A 16 -7.47 -14.42 6.60
N ASN A 17 -6.39 -15.19 6.65
CA ASN A 17 -6.38 -16.56 6.15
C ASN A 17 -7.26 -17.45 7.05
N GLU A 18 -7.47 -18.70 6.64
CA GLU A 18 -8.26 -19.69 7.39
C GLU A 18 -7.75 -19.93 8.82
N ASP A 19 -6.46 -19.64 9.07
CA ASP A 19 -5.81 -19.71 10.39
C ASP A 19 -6.00 -18.44 11.25
N GLY A 20 -6.77 -17.45 10.79
CA GLY A 20 -6.97 -16.18 11.49
C GLY A 20 -5.75 -15.24 11.47
N LYS A 21 -4.70 -15.55 10.70
CA LYS A 21 -3.53 -14.66 10.46
C LYS A 21 -3.82 -13.75 9.27
N PHE A 22 -3.14 -12.61 9.19
CA PHE A 22 -3.25 -11.76 8.00
C PHE A 22 -2.77 -12.53 6.76
N ALA A 23 -3.61 -12.59 5.74
CA ALA A 23 -3.22 -13.17 4.46
C ALA A 23 -2.11 -12.31 3.82
N PRO A 24 -1.08 -12.93 3.24
CA PRO A 24 -0.08 -12.20 2.46
C PRO A 24 -0.73 -11.65 1.19
N ASP A 25 -0.28 -10.47 0.76
CA ASP A 25 -0.81 -9.81 -0.45
C ASP A 25 -0.56 -10.64 -1.72
N TYR A 26 0.51 -11.45 -1.75
CA TYR A 26 0.86 -12.35 -2.85
C TYR A 26 1.09 -13.78 -2.33
N SER A 27 0.35 -14.75 -2.87
CA SER A 27 0.51 -16.16 -2.50
C SER A 27 1.82 -16.72 -3.07
N GLY A 28 2.68 -17.26 -2.19
CA GLY A 28 3.94 -17.89 -2.58
C GLY A 28 5.17 -16.99 -2.55
N GLU A 29 5.03 -15.67 -2.34
CA GLU A 29 6.16 -14.74 -2.24
C GLU A 29 6.15 -13.98 -0.92
N VAL A 30 7.29 -14.01 -0.21
CA VAL A 30 7.47 -13.27 1.04
C VAL A 30 8.05 -11.90 0.72
N LYS A 31 7.30 -10.82 1.02
CA LYS A 31 7.81 -9.45 0.93
C LYS A 31 9.07 -9.30 1.80
N ARG A 32 10.16 -8.84 1.19
CA ARG A 32 11.43 -8.50 1.88
C ARG A 32 11.62 -6.99 1.86
N LEU A 33 12.16 -6.45 2.96
CA LEU A 33 12.51 -5.02 3.02
C LEU A 33 13.61 -4.74 1.99
N THR A 34 13.34 -3.81 1.08
CA THR A 34 14.27 -3.38 0.03
C THR A 34 14.45 -1.87 0.10
N THR A 35 15.68 -1.39 -0.07
CA THR A 35 16.00 0.05 -0.10
C THR A 35 16.07 0.54 -1.54
N MET A 36 15.45 1.67 -1.84
CA MET A 36 15.57 2.34 -3.14
C MET A 36 15.84 3.84 -2.95
N ARG A 37 16.46 4.46 -3.95
CA ARG A 37 16.69 5.92 -3.98
C ARG A 37 15.75 6.55 -5.01
N LEU A 38 15.12 7.65 -4.63
CA LEU A 38 14.18 8.41 -5.43
C LEU A 38 14.45 9.90 -5.25
N THR A 39 14.02 10.71 -6.22
CA THR A 39 13.91 12.16 -6.02
C THR A 39 12.67 12.46 -5.17
N ASP A 40 12.65 13.62 -4.51
CA ASP A 40 11.49 14.07 -3.72
C ASP A 40 10.23 14.13 -4.59
N THR A 41 10.36 14.61 -5.84
CA THR A 41 9.25 14.64 -6.81
C THR A 41 8.69 13.26 -7.09
N ALA A 42 9.54 12.25 -7.30
CA ALA A 42 9.08 10.88 -7.55
C ALA A 42 8.38 10.31 -6.30
N TRP A 43 8.87 10.62 -5.10
CA TRP A 43 8.25 10.18 -3.85
C TRP A 43 6.85 10.77 -3.62
N GLU A 44 6.64 12.03 -3.98
CA GLU A 44 5.34 12.69 -3.89
C GLU A 44 4.36 12.20 -4.96
N LEU A 45 4.81 11.99 -6.20
CA LEU A 45 3.94 11.42 -7.25
C LEU A 45 3.45 10.01 -6.87
N LEU A 46 4.30 9.18 -6.28
CA LEU A 46 3.88 7.88 -5.73
C LEU A 46 2.83 8.05 -4.62
N ALA A 47 2.91 9.11 -3.83
CA ALA A 47 1.93 9.42 -2.79
C ALA A 47 0.56 9.75 -3.37
N GLU A 48 0.53 10.55 -4.45
CA GLU A 48 -0.70 10.94 -5.13
C GLU A 48 -1.41 9.74 -5.75
N ILE A 49 -0.66 8.88 -6.45
CA ILE A 49 -1.20 7.66 -7.06
C ILE A 49 -1.73 6.71 -5.97
N ALA A 50 -0.96 6.54 -4.89
CA ALA A 50 -1.35 5.74 -3.75
C ALA A 50 -2.65 6.25 -3.10
N LEU A 51 -2.76 7.57 -2.90
CA LEU A 51 -3.95 8.21 -2.32
C LEU A 51 -5.19 8.00 -3.20
N LYS A 52 -5.05 8.19 -4.52
CA LYS A 52 -6.16 8.01 -5.48
C LYS A 52 -6.69 6.58 -5.48
N ASN A 53 -5.78 5.60 -5.37
CA ASN A 53 -6.10 4.17 -5.40
C ASN A 53 -6.34 3.56 -4.00
N GLN A 54 -6.25 4.35 -2.93
CA GLN A 54 -6.37 3.92 -1.53
C GLN A 54 -5.41 2.78 -1.13
N ILE A 55 -4.24 2.77 -1.76
CA ILE A 55 -3.14 1.82 -1.50
C ILE A 55 -1.92 2.56 -0.92
N THR A 56 -0.87 1.83 -0.63
CA THR A 56 0.42 2.36 -0.16
C THR A 56 1.36 2.63 -1.35
N ARG A 57 2.35 3.51 -1.15
CA ARG A 57 3.40 3.77 -2.16
C ARG A 57 4.13 2.49 -2.59
N THR A 58 4.34 1.55 -1.67
CA THR A 58 4.98 0.27 -1.97
C THR A 58 4.08 -0.62 -2.83
N GLU A 59 2.77 -0.62 -2.59
CA GLU A 59 1.81 -1.34 -3.45
C GLU A 59 1.76 -0.73 -4.85
N VAL A 60 1.84 0.60 -5.00
CA VAL A 60 1.98 1.25 -6.33
C VAL A 60 3.19 0.71 -7.09
N ILE A 61 4.34 0.58 -6.42
CA ILE A 61 5.57 0.06 -7.05
C ILE A 61 5.41 -1.42 -7.44
N GLU A 62 4.88 -2.25 -6.54
CA GLU A 62 4.64 -3.68 -6.82
C GLU A 62 3.68 -3.86 -8.00
N MET A 63 2.54 -3.17 -7.99
CA MET A 63 1.54 -3.22 -9.06
C MET A 63 2.13 -2.78 -10.40
N PHE A 64 2.89 -1.67 -10.41
CA PHE A 64 3.55 -1.19 -11.62
C PHE A 64 4.54 -2.22 -12.20
N VAL A 65 5.39 -2.82 -11.35
CA VAL A 65 6.39 -3.80 -11.80
C VAL A 65 5.73 -5.11 -12.26
N ARG A 66 4.59 -5.48 -11.68
CA ARG A 66 3.83 -6.69 -12.04
C ARG A 66 2.91 -6.50 -13.26
N GLY A 67 2.84 -5.27 -13.80
CA GLY A 67 2.01 -4.96 -14.96
C GLY A 67 0.52 -4.88 -14.64
N GLU A 68 0.16 -4.63 -13.38
CA GLU A 68 -1.22 -4.38 -12.96
C GLU A 68 -1.64 -2.95 -13.34
N GLU A 69 -2.92 -2.75 -13.70
CA GLU A 69 -3.43 -1.43 -14.06
C GLU A 69 -3.60 -0.54 -12.81
N LEU A 70 -2.95 0.63 -12.83
CA LEU A 70 -3.14 1.72 -11.87
C LEU A 70 -4.03 2.78 -12.52
N TYR A 71 -5.24 3.01 -11.98
CA TYR A 71 -6.25 3.90 -12.58
C TYR A 71 -6.09 5.37 -12.20
#